data_AF-A0A7S1TWV0-F1
#
_entry.id   AF-A0A7S1TWV0-F1
#
_cell.length_a   1.000
_cell.length_b   1.000
_cell.length_c   1.000
_cell.angle_alpha   90.00
_cell.angle_beta   90.00
_cell.angle_gamma   90.00
#
_symmetry.space_group_name_H-M   'P 1'
#
loop_
_entity.id
_entity.type
_entity.pdbx_description
1 polymer ?
#
loop_
_entity_poly.entity_id
_entity_poly.type
_entity_poly.pdbx_seq_one_letter_code
_entity_poly.pdbx_strand_id
1 'polypeptide(L)'
;DPDPDPDPNPNPNPNPNPDLDPNQISPFCQVDGDLFPSEDEKLETKTNLHSLISDHLEENNIHIPFTYSLTSIYDNSISECFSKVVQKLIPTYHVLENLLNTLNSNCNLEKSFIFDVMSKLYLATDSSPVDLQTHELCSDMIDVVIDISGIYGRVTDLGGRVGVQAYDAASSSAIKLSNGMVIYLREVSTSLALVCMVREKNFRKRGLIDYNIDTFKQALSEIFDDKKA
;
A
#
# COMPACT_ATOMS: atom_id res chain seq x y z
N ASP A 1 -52.20 -0.84 -23.47
CA ASP A 1 -51.14 -0.56 -22.50
C ASP A 1 -49.89 -1.31 -22.91
N PRO A 2 -48.89 -0.61 -23.50
CA PRO A 2 -47.61 -1.23 -23.82
C PRO A 2 -46.76 -1.31 -22.55
N ASP A 3 -46.07 -2.44 -22.39
CA ASP A 3 -45.08 -2.70 -21.34
C ASP A 3 -43.99 -1.62 -21.32
N PRO A 4 -43.44 -1.26 -20.14
CA PRO A 4 -42.36 -0.29 -20.07
C PRO A 4 -41.04 -0.91 -20.55
N ASP A 5 -40.31 -0.14 -21.36
CA ASP A 5 -38.98 -0.48 -21.87
C ASP A 5 -38.01 -0.88 -20.74
N PRO A 6 -37.12 -1.87 -20.96
CA PRO A 6 -36.07 -2.18 -19.99
C PRO A 6 -35.00 -1.08 -20.03
N ASP A 7 -34.65 -0.56 -18.85
CA ASP A 7 -33.63 0.46 -18.62
C ASP A 7 -32.32 0.18 -19.39
N PRO A 8 -31.71 1.18 -20.04
CA PRO A 8 -30.46 0.99 -20.75
C PRO A 8 -29.29 0.99 -19.76
N ASN A 9 -28.69 -0.18 -19.58
CA ASN A 9 -27.26 -0.41 -19.30
C ASN A 9 -26.68 0.22 -18.00
N PRO A 10 -26.26 -0.58 -17.00
CA PRO A 10 -25.48 -0.05 -15.90
C PRO A 10 -24.10 0.38 -16.42
N ASN A 11 -23.82 1.66 -16.24
CA ASN A 11 -22.54 2.34 -16.37
C ASN A 11 -21.32 1.38 -16.21
N PRO A 12 -20.43 1.22 -17.21
CA PRO A 12 -19.21 0.46 -17.00
C PRO A 12 -18.36 1.26 -16.02
N ASN A 13 -18.14 0.68 -14.84
CA ASN A 13 -17.27 1.22 -13.81
C ASN A 13 -15.94 1.63 -14.46
N PRO A 14 -15.50 2.90 -14.38
CA PRO A 14 -14.23 3.31 -14.93
C PRO A 14 -13.15 2.56 -14.17
N ASN A 15 -12.43 1.69 -14.88
CA ASN A 15 -11.32 0.92 -14.35
C ASN A 15 -10.37 1.89 -13.61
N PRO A 16 -10.29 1.88 -12.27
CA PRO A 16 -9.39 2.78 -11.58
C PRO A 16 -8.00 2.17 -11.66
N ASN A 17 -7.09 2.93 -12.27
CA ASN A 17 -5.67 2.65 -12.47
C ASN A 17 -5.30 1.66 -13.60
N PRO A 18 -4.81 2.15 -14.76
CA PRO A 18 -4.29 1.29 -15.84
C PRO A 18 -3.02 0.51 -15.45
N ASP A 19 -2.37 0.90 -14.34
CA ASP A 19 -1.18 0.24 -13.80
C ASP A 19 -1.47 -1.07 -13.04
N LEU A 20 -2.74 -1.43 -12.84
CA LEU A 20 -3.18 -2.59 -12.05
C LEU A 20 -3.84 -3.70 -12.88
N ASP A 21 -3.67 -3.73 -14.19
CA ASP A 21 -4.20 -4.81 -15.03
C ASP A 21 -3.55 -6.16 -14.66
N PRO A 22 -4.34 -7.18 -14.24
CA PRO A 22 -3.82 -8.48 -13.83
C PRO A 22 -3.17 -9.27 -14.97
N ASN A 23 -3.43 -8.91 -16.24
CA ASN A 23 -2.81 -9.56 -17.40
C ASN A 23 -1.49 -8.90 -17.82
N GLN A 24 -1.05 -7.85 -17.12
CA GLN A 24 0.16 -7.09 -17.45
C GLN A 24 1.39 -7.70 -16.77
N ILE A 25 2.37 -8.11 -17.56
CA ILE A 25 3.64 -8.66 -17.04
C ILE A 25 4.51 -7.51 -16.51
N SER A 26 4.98 -7.60 -15.26
CA SER A 26 5.88 -6.60 -14.65
C SER A 26 7.27 -7.18 -14.42
N PRO A 27 8.15 -7.18 -15.44
CA PRO A 27 9.55 -7.60 -15.29
C PRO A 27 10.35 -6.63 -14.40
N PHE A 28 11.25 -7.20 -13.60
CA PHE A 28 12.16 -6.47 -12.71
C PHE A 28 13.49 -6.19 -13.39
N CYS A 29 13.98 -4.96 -13.32
CA CYS A 29 15.33 -4.62 -13.76
C CYS A 29 16.14 -4.13 -12.56
N GLN A 30 17.23 -4.84 -12.26
CA GLN A 30 18.18 -4.43 -11.23
C GLN A 30 18.98 -3.23 -11.75
N VAL A 31 18.90 -2.12 -11.01
CA VAL A 31 19.72 -0.94 -11.23
C VAL A 31 20.77 -0.92 -10.14
N ASP A 32 22.00 -1.33 -10.48
CA ASP A 32 23.13 -1.18 -9.58
C ASP A 32 23.52 0.30 -9.49
N GLY A 33 23.58 0.85 -8.27
CA GLY A 33 23.82 2.28 -8.02
C GLY A 33 25.14 2.82 -8.54
N ASP A 34 26.10 1.94 -8.82
CA ASP A 34 27.42 2.30 -9.36
C ASP A 34 27.45 2.42 -10.89
N LEU A 35 26.39 1.98 -11.58
CA LEU A 35 26.33 1.96 -13.05
C LEU A 35 25.56 3.16 -13.64
N PHE A 36 24.72 3.83 -12.84
CA PHE A 36 23.89 4.95 -13.27
C PHE A 36 24.07 6.16 -12.34
N PRO A 37 25.00 7.08 -12.66
CA PRO A 37 25.28 8.25 -11.83
C PRO A 37 24.15 9.30 -11.83
N SER A 38 23.19 9.24 -12.77
CA SER A 38 22.08 10.21 -12.85
C SER A 38 20.70 9.58 -13.04
N GLU A 39 19.65 10.25 -12.52
CA GLU A 39 18.25 9.85 -12.72
C GLU A 39 17.80 9.95 -14.19
N ASP A 40 18.40 10.87 -14.96
CA ASP A 40 18.10 11.05 -16.39
C ASP A 40 18.55 9.84 -17.22
N GLU A 41 19.74 9.28 -16.93
CA GLU A 41 20.24 8.07 -17.58
C GLU A 41 19.38 6.83 -17.24
N LYS A 42 18.85 6.76 -16.02
CA LYS A 42 17.92 5.69 -15.62
C LYS A 42 16.62 5.79 -16.44
N LEU A 43 16.08 6.99 -16.60
CA LEU A 43 14.86 7.22 -17.38
C LEU A 43 15.08 6.94 -18.88
N GLU A 44 16.21 7.36 -19.43
CA GLU A 44 16.58 7.07 -20.81
C GLU A 44 16.73 5.55 -21.02
N THR A 45 17.42 4.86 -20.11
CA THR A 45 17.57 3.40 -20.16
C THR A 45 16.22 2.70 -20.08
N LYS A 46 15.33 3.12 -19.18
CA LYS A 46 13.97 2.58 -19.08
C LYS A 46 13.19 2.75 -20.39
N THR A 47 13.29 3.93 -21.00
CA THR A 47 12.61 4.24 -22.27
C THR A 47 13.18 3.40 -23.42
N ASN A 48 14.51 3.30 -23.51
CA ASN A 48 15.19 2.49 -24.52
C ASN A 48 14.85 1.00 -24.39
N LEU A 49 14.83 0.45 -23.17
CA LEU A 49 14.43 -0.93 -22.92
C LEU A 49 12.94 -1.16 -23.25
N HIS A 50 12.08 -0.20 -22.92
CA HIS A 50 10.66 -0.27 -23.25
C HIS A 50 10.46 -0.36 -24.77
N SER A 51 11.10 0.52 -25.54
CA SER A 51 11.02 0.50 -27.00
C SER A 51 11.57 -0.80 -27.57
N LEU A 52 12.78 -1.22 -27.14
CA LEU A 52 13.42 -2.44 -27.63
C LEU A 52 12.55 -3.70 -27.45
N ILE A 53 11.91 -3.83 -26.28
CA ILE A 53 11.08 -5.00 -25.98
C ILE A 53 9.72 -4.89 -26.65
N SER A 54 9.17 -3.68 -26.80
CA SER A 54 7.96 -3.46 -27.62
C SER A 54 8.21 -3.90 -29.05
N ASP A 55 9.32 -3.46 -29.66
CA ASP A 55 9.68 -3.82 -31.04
C ASP A 55 9.83 -5.34 -31.20
N HIS A 56 10.53 -6.01 -30.27
CA HIS A 56 10.66 -7.47 -30.29
C HIS A 56 9.32 -8.21 -30.12
N LEU A 57 8.40 -7.68 -29.32
CA LEU A 57 7.08 -8.28 -29.13
C LEU A 57 6.20 -8.10 -30.38
N GLU A 58 6.28 -6.93 -31.02
CA GLU A 58 5.62 -6.67 -32.31
C GLU A 58 6.14 -7.58 -33.41
N GLU A 59 7.46 -7.78 -33.52
CA GLU A 59 8.07 -8.71 -34.48
C GLU A 59 7.56 -10.16 -34.34
N ASN A 60 7.24 -10.58 -33.12
CA ASN A 60 6.73 -11.93 -32.81
C ASN A 60 5.20 -12.03 -32.80
N ASN A 61 4.47 -10.96 -33.16
CA ASN A 61 3.00 -10.87 -33.07
C ASN A 61 2.42 -11.17 -31.66
N ILE A 62 3.16 -10.83 -30.61
CA ILE A 62 2.74 -11.01 -29.21
C ILE A 62 2.29 -9.66 -28.66
N HIS A 63 0.99 -9.46 -28.50
CA HIS A 63 0.43 -8.21 -27.95
C HIS A 63 0.12 -8.40 -26.46
N ILE A 64 1.15 -8.28 -25.62
CA ILE A 64 1.02 -8.35 -24.16
C ILE A 64 1.43 -6.99 -23.57
N PRO A 65 0.55 -6.31 -22.80
CA PRO A 65 0.95 -5.12 -22.08
C PRO A 65 1.98 -5.51 -21.01
N PHE A 66 3.08 -4.77 -20.91
CA PHE A 66 4.09 -4.95 -19.86
C PHE A 66 4.44 -3.61 -19.21
N THR A 67 4.95 -3.64 -17.98
CA THR A 67 5.46 -2.43 -17.29
C THR A 67 6.82 -2.71 -16.69
N TYR A 68 7.76 -1.81 -16.92
CA TYR A 68 9.08 -1.86 -16.27
C TYR A 68 9.11 -1.02 -15.00
N SER A 69 9.63 -1.64 -13.96
CA SER A 69 10.07 -0.97 -12.74
C SER A 69 11.57 -1.14 -12.60
N LEU A 70 12.26 -0.02 -12.40
CA LEU A 70 13.66 -0.01 -12.03
C LEU A 70 13.73 -0.23 -10.52
N THR A 71 14.48 -1.22 -10.08
CA THR A 71 14.58 -1.59 -8.66
C THR A 71 16.04 -1.66 -8.23
N SER A 72 16.32 -1.14 -7.04
CA SER A 72 17.60 -1.26 -6.34
C SER A 72 17.36 -1.87 -4.97
N ILE A 73 18.30 -2.68 -4.48
CA ILE A 73 18.27 -3.23 -3.10
C ILE A 73 18.74 -2.22 -2.05
N TYR A 74 19.32 -1.11 -2.48
CA TYR A 74 19.83 -0.05 -1.61
C TYR A 74 18.77 1.00 -1.27
N ASP A 75 17.69 1.05 -2.07
CA ASP A 75 16.60 2.00 -1.92
C ASP A 75 15.27 1.24 -1.71
N ASN A 76 14.22 1.93 -1.28
CA ASN A 76 12.91 1.30 -1.08
C ASN A 76 12.14 1.02 -2.39
N SER A 77 12.74 1.27 -3.56
CA SER A 77 12.15 1.03 -4.89
C SER A 77 11.76 -0.43 -5.11
N ILE A 78 12.53 -1.38 -4.54
CA ILE A 78 12.21 -2.81 -4.58
C ILE A 78 10.90 -3.11 -3.84
N SER A 79 10.72 -2.55 -2.64
CA SER A 79 9.52 -2.72 -1.83
C SER A 79 8.30 -2.10 -2.49
N GLU A 80 8.46 -0.93 -3.13
CA GLU A 80 7.39 -0.28 -3.88
C GLU A 80 6.95 -1.13 -5.09
N CYS A 81 7.92 -1.64 -5.86
CA CYS A 81 7.63 -2.47 -7.01
C CYS A 81 6.93 -3.77 -6.61
N PHE A 82 7.41 -4.46 -5.56
CA PHE A 82 6.76 -5.67 -5.07
C PHE A 82 5.35 -5.37 -4.54
N SER A 83 5.13 -4.23 -3.89
CA SER A 83 3.80 -3.83 -3.42
C SER A 83 2.83 -3.69 -4.59
N LYS A 84 3.23 -3.06 -5.70
CA LYS A 84 2.42 -2.99 -6.94
C LYS A 84 2.12 -4.36 -7.53
N VAL A 85 3.09 -5.27 -7.52
CA VAL A 85 2.87 -6.66 -7.99
C VAL A 85 1.90 -7.41 -7.07
N VAL A 86 2.04 -7.27 -5.76
CA VAL A 86 1.12 -7.90 -4.78
C VAL A 86 -0.30 -7.37 -4.95
N GLN A 87 -0.48 -6.08 -5.25
CA GLN A 87 -1.80 -5.49 -5.49
C GLN A 87 -2.50 -6.11 -6.69
N LYS A 88 -1.76 -6.36 -7.79
CA LYS A 88 -2.29 -7.07 -8.97
C LYS A 88 -2.73 -8.50 -8.65
N LEU A 89 -2.13 -9.13 -7.63
CA LEU A 89 -2.48 -10.49 -7.21
C LEU A 89 -3.75 -10.55 -6.34
N ILE A 90 -4.23 -9.42 -5.80
CA ILE A 90 -5.40 -9.39 -4.91
C ILE A 90 -6.68 -9.21 -5.76
N PRO A 91 -7.56 -10.23 -5.88
CA PRO A 91 -8.73 -10.14 -6.76
C PRO A 91 -9.76 -9.08 -6.30
N THR A 92 -9.74 -8.72 -5.02
CA THR A 92 -10.68 -7.79 -4.39
C THR A 92 -10.03 -6.43 -4.10
N TYR A 93 -8.95 -6.08 -4.81
CA TYR A 93 -8.20 -4.85 -4.57
C TYR A 93 -9.09 -3.60 -4.62
N HIS A 94 -9.98 -3.51 -5.61
CA HIS A 94 -10.85 -2.33 -5.78
C HIS A 94 -11.78 -2.08 -4.57
N VAL A 95 -12.27 -3.14 -3.92
CA VAL A 95 -13.08 -3.01 -2.69
C VAL A 95 -12.24 -2.42 -1.56
N LEU A 96 -11.00 -2.86 -1.44
CA LEU A 96 -10.06 -2.41 -0.41
C LEU A 96 -9.65 -0.94 -0.62
N GLU A 97 -9.39 -0.55 -1.87
CA GLU A 97 -9.12 0.83 -2.26
C GLU A 97 -10.33 1.74 -1.95
N ASN A 98 -11.55 1.33 -2.28
CA ASN A 98 -12.77 2.08 -1.97
C ASN A 98 -12.99 2.25 -0.46
N LEU A 99 -12.67 1.22 0.32
CA LEU A 99 -12.76 1.26 1.78
C LEU A 99 -11.76 2.27 2.36
N LEU A 100 -10.52 2.28 1.86
CA LEU A 100 -9.50 3.27 2.23
C LEU A 100 -9.89 4.69 1.80
N ASN A 101 -10.43 4.87 0.60
CA ASN A 101 -10.93 6.17 0.13
C ASN A 101 -12.07 6.70 1.04
N THR A 102 -12.96 5.82 1.50
CA THR A 102 -14.03 6.16 2.44
C THR A 102 -13.48 6.56 3.80
N LEU A 103 -12.50 5.82 4.31
CA LEU A 103 -11.81 6.16 5.56
C LEU A 103 -11.12 7.53 5.46
N ASN A 104 -10.38 7.77 4.38
CA ASN A 104 -9.66 9.04 4.17
C ASN A 104 -10.61 10.22 4.08
N SER A 105 -11.73 10.06 3.37
CA SER A 105 -12.76 11.10 3.23
C SER A 105 -13.41 11.45 4.57
N ASN A 106 -13.73 10.44 5.40
CA ASN A 106 -14.40 10.63 6.69
C ASN A 106 -13.47 11.16 7.78
N CYS A 107 -12.18 10.79 7.75
CA CYS A 107 -11.18 11.18 8.75
C CYS A 107 -10.33 12.40 8.33
N ASN A 108 -10.51 12.90 7.11
CA ASN A 108 -9.67 13.93 6.48
C ASN A 108 -8.16 13.56 6.55
N LEU A 109 -7.86 12.33 6.16
CA LEU A 109 -6.49 11.83 6.01
C LEU A 109 -5.95 12.27 4.64
N GLU A 110 -4.66 12.55 4.55
CA GLU A 110 -4.02 12.91 3.28
C GLU A 110 -3.63 11.67 2.48
N LYS A 111 -3.20 10.61 3.18
CA LYS A 111 -2.74 9.36 2.58
C LYS A 111 -2.93 8.22 3.56
N SER A 112 -3.21 7.02 3.07
CA SER A 112 -3.34 5.81 3.89
C SER A 112 -2.75 4.59 3.20
N PHE A 113 -2.09 3.74 3.98
CA PHE A 113 -1.50 2.49 3.52
C PHE A 113 -1.82 1.36 4.50
N ILE A 114 -2.07 0.18 3.95
CA ILE A 114 -2.07 -1.06 4.72
C ILE A 114 -0.74 -1.76 4.46
N PHE A 115 0.13 -1.77 5.46
CA PHE A 115 1.43 -2.42 5.41
C PHE A 115 1.39 -3.80 6.04
N ASP A 116 2.12 -4.74 5.45
CA ASP A 116 2.59 -5.92 6.16
C ASP A 116 3.85 -5.54 6.96
N VAL A 117 3.78 -5.71 8.28
CA VAL A 117 4.80 -5.27 9.24
C VAL A 117 6.14 -5.98 9.03
N MET A 118 6.11 -7.24 8.60
CA MET A 118 7.32 -8.06 8.43
C MET A 118 8.03 -7.77 7.11
N SER A 119 7.29 -7.73 6.00
CA SER A 119 7.86 -7.53 4.67
C SER A 119 8.01 -6.06 4.27
N LYS A 120 7.39 -5.14 5.02
CA LYS A 120 7.29 -3.70 4.72
C LYS A 120 6.64 -3.40 3.35
N LEU A 121 5.88 -4.36 2.83
CA LEU A 121 5.12 -4.20 1.60
C LEU A 121 3.75 -3.61 1.94
N TYR A 122 3.28 -2.66 1.13
CA TYR A 122 1.91 -2.16 1.27
C TYR A 122 0.95 -2.98 0.39
N LEU A 123 0.01 -3.67 1.03
CA LEU A 123 -1.00 -4.49 0.37
C LEU A 123 -2.05 -3.66 -0.35
N ALA A 124 -2.36 -2.47 0.19
CA ALA A 124 -3.27 -1.54 -0.44
C ALA A 124 -3.01 -0.10 -0.03
N THR A 125 -3.41 0.79 -0.92
CA THR A 125 -3.36 2.24 -0.74
C THR A 125 -4.64 2.85 -1.27
N ASP A 126 -4.89 4.11 -0.92
CA ASP A 126 -5.95 4.92 -1.50
C ASP A 126 -5.61 5.37 -2.92
N SER A 127 -6.62 5.90 -3.62
CA SER A 127 -6.54 6.29 -5.03
C SER A 127 -5.55 7.43 -5.35
N SER A 128 -5.02 8.15 -4.35
CA SER A 128 -4.03 9.18 -4.59
C SER A 128 -2.68 8.57 -5.04
N PRO A 129 -1.90 9.26 -5.87
CA PRO A 129 -0.61 8.73 -6.32
C PRO A 129 0.33 8.49 -5.13
N VAL A 130 1.07 7.39 -5.18
CA VAL A 130 2.09 7.06 -4.18
C VAL A 130 3.41 7.70 -4.59
N ASP A 131 3.95 8.51 -3.70
CA ASP A 131 5.31 9.03 -3.81
C ASP A 131 6.28 8.12 -3.04
N LEU A 132 7.46 7.88 -3.62
CA LEU A 132 8.48 7.02 -3.03
C LEU A 132 8.85 7.55 -1.65
N GLN A 133 9.07 8.86 -1.48
CA GLN A 133 9.46 9.45 -0.20
C GLN A 133 8.42 9.19 0.91
N THR A 134 7.14 9.20 0.56
CA THR A 134 6.07 8.93 1.51
C THR A 134 6.09 7.47 1.96
N HIS A 135 6.36 6.56 1.02
CA HIS A 135 6.54 5.15 1.33
C HIS A 135 7.77 4.92 2.25
N GLU A 136 8.91 5.53 1.96
CA GLU A 136 10.12 5.42 2.80
C GLU A 136 9.83 5.86 4.23
N LEU A 137 9.21 7.03 4.39
CA LEU A 137 8.88 7.58 5.69
C LEU A 137 7.92 6.70 6.50
N CYS A 138 6.95 6.05 5.84
CA CYS A 138 6.04 5.11 6.48
C CYS A 138 6.74 3.79 6.87
N SER A 139 7.66 3.30 6.02
CA SER A 139 8.47 2.13 6.29
C SER A 139 9.39 2.36 7.51
N ASP A 140 10.10 3.48 7.53
CA ASP A 140 10.96 3.88 8.65
C ASP A 140 10.16 4.02 9.96
N MET A 141 8.92 4.53 9.88
CA MET A 141 8.04 4.58 11.06
C MET A 141 7.74 3.19 11.62
N ILE A 142 7.49 2.19 10.76
CA ILE A 142 7.24 0.82 11.21
C ILE A 142 8.47 0.28 11.95
N ASP A 143 9.67 0.47 11.40
CA ASP A 143 10.92 0.05 12.05
C ASP A 143 11.08 0.68 13.43
N VAL A 144 10.87 2.00 13.54
CA VAL A 144 10.94 2.69 14.84
C VAL A 144 9.95 2.11 15.84
N VAL A 145 8.72 1.83 15.44
CA VAL A 145 7.69 1.29 16.32
C VAL A 145 8.03 -0.14 16.76
N ILE A 146 8.50 -0.97 15.83
CA ILE A 146 8.85 -2.37 16.10
C ILE A 146 10.13 -2.48 16.93
N ASP A 147 11.15 -1.67 16.67
CA ASP A 147 12.41 -1.66 17.43
C ASP A 147 12.18 -1.20 18.87
N ILE A 148 11.42 -0.11 19.05
CA ILE A 148 11.08 0.38 20.40
C ILE A 148 10.23 -0.65 21.14
N SER A 149 9.23 -1.23 20.48
CA SER A 149 8.38 -2.29 21.06
C SER A 149 9.16 -3.59 21.28
N GLY A 150 10.21 -3.87 20.50
CA GLY A 150 11.10 -5.00 20.71
C GLY A 150 11.95 -4.85 21.97
N ILE A 151 12.34 -3.63 22.30
CA ILE A 151 13.10 -3.32 23.52
C ILE A 151 12.19 -3.30 24.75
N TYR A 152 11.04 -2.61 24.67
CA TYR A 152 10.20 -2.30 25.83
C TYR A 152 8.89 -3.11 25.91
N GLY A 153 8.40 -3.68 24.81
CA GLY A 153 7.16 -4.48 24.69
C GLY A 153 7.35 -5.93 25.18
N ARG A 154 7.88 -6.06 26.40
CA ARG A 154 8.09 -7.37 27.04
C ARG A 154 6.78 -7.85 27.64
N VAL A 155 6.35 -9.03 27.23
CA VAL A 155 5.22 -9.73 27.85
C VAL A 155 5.78 -10.73 28.84
N THR A 156 5.51 -10.49 30.12
CA THR A 156 5.72 -11.49 31.17
C THR A 156 4.49 -12.39 31.24
N ASP A 157 4.58 -13.59 30.67
CA ASP A 157 3.57 -14.61 30.88
C ASP A 157 3.58 -15.08 32.35
N LEU A 158 2.40 -15.48 32.86
CA LEU A 158 2.21 -16.06 34.20
C LEU A 158 3.05 -17.32 34.48
N GLY A 159 3.78 -17.84 33.48
CA GLY A 159 4.72 -18.95 33.57
C GLY A 159 6.21 -18.58 33.55
N GLY A 160 6.56 -17.29 33.70
CA GLY A 160 7.96 -16.84 33.79
C GLY A 160 8.74 -16.91 32.47
N ARG A 161 8.07 -17.19 31.35
CA ARG A 161 8.65 -17.02 30.01
C ARG A 161 8.52 -15.54 29.63
N VAL A 162 9.66 -14.91 29.40
CA VAL A 162 9.69 -13.56 28.82
C VAL A 162 9.60 -13.73 27.31
N GLY A 163 8.42 -13.49 26.76
CA GLY A 163 8.24 -13.28 25.33
C GLY A 163 8.45 -11.81 24.98
N VAL A 164 8.95 -11.54 23.78
CA VAL A 164 8.89 -10.21 23.18
C VAL A 164 7.76 -10.25 22.18
N GLN A 165 6.70 -9.49 22.44
CA GLN A 165 5.63 -9.27 21.48
C GLN A 165 5.70 -7.81 21.06
N ALA A 166 6.52 -7.55 20.03
CA ALA A 166 6.73 -6.19 19.52
C ALA A 166 5.50 -5.63 18.78
N TYR A 167 4.52 -6.49 18.47
CA TYR A 167 3.31 -6.12 17.76
C TYR A 167 2.11 -6.92 18.27
N ASP A 168 1.05 -6.20 18.63
CA ASP A 168 -0.16 -6.73 19.25
C ASP A 168 -1.42 -5.95 18.81
N ALA A 169 -2.59 -6.41 19.22
CA ALA A 169 -3.87 -5.80 18.85
C ALA A 169 -4.08 -4.36 19.39
N ALA A 170 -3.24 -3.93 20.34
CA ALA A 170 -3.26 -2.59 20.92
C ALA A 170 -2.18 -1.67 20.33
N SER A 171 -1.38 -2.18 19.38
CA SER A 171 -0.24 -1.47 18.83
C SER A 171 -0.69 -0.23 18.06
N SER A 172 -0.25 0.93 18.53
CA SER A 172 -0.52 2.21 17.91
C SER A 172 0.61 3.19 18.20
N SER A 173 0.94 4.03 17.22
CA SER A 173 1.96 5.06 17.35
C SER A 173 1.55 6.32 16.61
N ALA A 174 1.99 7.47 17.08
CA ALA A 174 1.76 8.75 16.43
C ALA A 174 3.06 9.58 16.47
N ILE A 175 3.60 9.90 15.30
CA ILE A 175 4.81 10.72 15.15
C ILE A 175 4.42 12.05 14.55
N LYS A 176 4.72 13.15 15.25
CA LYS A 176 4.47 14.51 14.76
C LYS A 176 5.73 15.08 14.10
N LEU A 177 5.59 15.57 12.88
CA LEU A 177 6.63 16.22 12.12
C LEU A 177 6.58 17.75 12.32
N SER A 178 7.72 18.41 12.12
CA SER A 178 7.86 19.87 12.30
C SER A 178 7.04 20.69 11.29
N ASN A 179 6.67 20.10 10.16
CA ASN A 179 5.85 20.72 9.11
C ASN A 179 4.34 20.65 9.38
N GLY A 180 3.92 20.19 10.58
CA GLY A 180 2.51 20.10 10.96
C GLY A 180 1.79 18.86 10.41
N MET A 181 2.54 17.88 9.92
CA MET A 181 2.04 16.55 9.57
C MET A 181 2.20 15.59 10.74
N VAL A 182 1.29 14.63 10.83
CA VAL A 182 1.33 13.53 11.81
C VAL A 182 1.23 12.23 11.04
N ILE A 183 2.15 11.32 11.30
CA ILE A 183 2.10 9.95 10.82
C ILE A 183 1.51 9.10 11.94
N TYR A 184 0.42 8.40 11.63
CA TYR A 184 -0.36 7.65 12.59
C TYR A 184 -0.38 6.17 12.18
N LEU A 185 0.07 5.30 13.08
CA LEU A 185 0.08 3.85 12.90
C LEU A 185 -0.92 3.22 13.86
N ARG A 186 -1.68 2.25 13.35
CA ARG A 186 -2.61 1.45 14.14
C ARG A 186 -2.65 0.02 13.61
N GLU A 187 -2.68 -0.95 14.51
CA GLU A 187 -2.83 -2.36 14.12
C GLU A 187 -4.19 -2.62 13.47
N VAL A 188 -4.18 -3.45 12.43
CA VAL A 188 -5.37 -3.93 11.72
C VAL A 188 -5.58 -5.42 11.93
N SER A 189 -4.52 -6.21 11.76
CA SER A 189 -4.48 -7.66 11.97
C SER A 189 -3.09 -8.07 12.48
N THR A 190 -2.88 -9.35 12.78
CA THR A 190 -1.68 -9.89 13.43
C THR A 190 -0.35 -9.54 12.74
N SER A 191 -0.35 -9.32 11.42
CA SER A 191 0.81 -8.86 10.67
C SER A 191 0.56 -7.59 9.86
N LEU A 192 -0.66 -7.03 9.90
CA LEU A 192 -1.05 -5.88 9.09
C LEU A 192 -1.24 -4.63 9.94
N ALA A 193 -0.60 -3.54 9.53
CA ALA A 193 -0.71 -2.22 10.15
C ALA A 193 -1.30 -1.22 9.16
N LEU A 194 -2.22 -0.38 9.63
CA LEU A 194 -2.66 0.81 8.92
C LEU A 194 -1.73 1.96 9.29
N VAL A 195 -1.09 2.56 8.29
CA VAL A 195 -0.30 3.78 8.43
C VAL A 195 -0.98 4.90 7.66
N CYS A 196 -1.26 6.01 8.34
CA CYS A 196 -1.97 7.15 7.78
C CYS A 196 -1.19 8.44 7.99
N MET A 197 -1.25 9.33 7.01
CA MET A 197 -0.76 10.70 7.13
C MET A 197 -1.93 11.65 7.34
N VAL A 198 -1.82 12.50 8.35
CA VAL A 198 -2.89 13.43 8.75
C VAL A 198 -2.31 14.77 9.17
N ARG A 199 -2.96 15.87 8.78
CA ARG A 199 -2.58 17.19 9.28
C ARG A 199 -2.85 17.29 10.77
N GLU A 200 -1.96 17.95 11.51
CA GLU A 200 -2.08 18.11 12.96
C GLU A 200 -3.42 18.76 13.39
N LYS A 201 -3.96 19.67 12.56
CA LYS A 201 -5.26 20.30 12.80
C LYS A 201 -6.40 19.28 12.88
N ASN A 202 -6.37 18.25 12.03
CA ASN A 202 -7.38 17.20 11.96
C ASN A 202 -7.16 16.14 13.05
N PHE A 203 -5.89 15.89 13.41
CA PHE A 203 -5.52 14.93 14.45
C PHE A 203 -6.02 15.30 15.86
N ARG A 204 -6.46 16.55 16.07
CA ARG A 204 -7.14 16.95 17.33
C ARG A 204 -8.38 16.12 17.63
N LYS A 205 -9.07 15.60 16.60
CA LYS A 205 -10.24 14.73 16.74
C LYS A 205 -9.87 13.24 16.70
N ARG A 206 -8.73 12.88 17.31
CA ARG A 206 -8.21 11.50 17.33
C ARG A 206 -9.26 10.44 17.69
N GLY A 207 -10.13 10.70 18.67
CA GLY A 207 -11.17 9.73 19.05
C GLY A 207 -12.14 9.35 17.92
N LEU A 208 -12.45 10.29 17.01
CA LEU A 208 -13.26 9.97 15.82
C LEU A 208 -12.48 9.16 14.80
N ILE A 209 -11.19 9.47 14.64
CA ILE A 209 -10.29 8.71 13.76
C ILE A 209 -10.16 7.28 14.26
N ASP A 210 -9.93 7.09 15.57
CA ASP A 210 -9.82 5.78 16.20
C ASP A 210 -11.10 4.96 16.00
N TYR A 211 -12.28 5.56 16.23
CA TYR A 211 -13.58 4.91 16.01
C TYR A 211 -13.81 4.50 14.55
N ASN A 212 -13.47 5.38 13.61
CA ASN A 212 -13.58 5.07 12.19
C ASN A 212 -12.61 3.97 11.76
N ILE A 213 -11.40 3.94 12.33
CA ILE A 213 -10.46 2.85 12.07
C ILE A 213 -10.95 1.54 12.70
N ASP A 214 -11.57 1.55 13.88
CA ASP A 214 -12.18 0.34 14.45
C ASP A 214 -13.29 -0.23 13.54
N THR A 215 -14.13 0.65 12.99
CA THR A 215 -15.17 0.25 12.02
C THR A 215 -14.54 -0.30 10.73
N PHE A 216 -13.46 0.33 10.26
CA PHE A 216 -12.68 -0.12 9.11
C PHE A 216 -12.05 -1.50 9.35
N LYS A 217 -11.49 -1.75 10.54
CA LYS A 217 -10.93 -3.06 10.91
C LYS A 217 -11.99 -4.17 10.85
N GLN A 218 -13.19 -3.90 11.35
CA GLN A 218 -14.31 -4.86 11.27
C GLN A 218 -14.68 -5.18 9.83
N ALA A 219 -14.82 -4.16 8.99
CA ALA A 219 -15.10 -4.34 7.56
C ALA A 219 -13.99 -5.13 6.84
N LEU A 220 -12.73 -4.91 7.18
CA LEU A 220 -11.61 -5.69 6.64
C LEU A 220 -11.67 -7.15 7.05
N SER A 221 -11.96 -7.45 8.32
CA SER A 221 -12.09 -8.82 8.79
C SER A 221 -13.14 -9.60 8.00
N GLU A 222 -14.30 -8.98 7.72
CA GLU A 222 -15.36 -9.59 6.89
C GLU A 222 -14.87 -9.91 5.48
N ILE A 223 -14.16 -8.99 4.82
CA ILE A 223 -13.63 -9.19 3.45
C ILE A 223 -12.59 -10.32 3.40
N PHE A 224 -11.78 -10.49 4.46
CA PHE A 224 -10.79 -11.56 4.53
C PHE A 224 -11.37 -12.91 4.93
N ASP A 225 -12.45 -12.94 5.72
CA ASP A 225 -13.11 -14.18 6.15
C ASP A 225 -14.02 -14.77 5.06
N ASP A 226 -14.65 -13.95 4.22
CA ASP A 226 -15.43 -14.41 3.06
C ASP A 226 -14.60 -15.21 2.03
N LYS A 227 -13.25 -15.10 2.08
CA LYS A 227 -12.33 -15.89 1.23
C LYS A 227 -11.98 -17.26 1.79
N LYS A 228 -12.38 -17.58 3.02
CA LYS A 228 -12.16 -18.92 3.62
C LYS A 228 -13.34 -19.88 3.40
N ALA A 229 -14.44 -19.41 2.81
CA ALA A 229 -15.65 -20.18 2.53
C ALA A 229 -15.65 -20.79 1.12
#